data_AF-A0A340XD99-F1
#
_entry.id   AF-A0A340XD99-F1
#
_cell.length_a   1.000
_cell.length_b   1.000
_cell.length_c   1.000
_cell.angle_alpha   90.00
_cell.angle_beta   90.00
_cell.angle_gamma   90.00
#
_symmetry.space_group_name_H-M   'P 1'
#
loop_
_entity.id
_entity.type
_entity.pdbx_description
1 polymer ?
#
loop_
_entity_poly.entity_id
_entity_poly.type
_entity_poly.pdbx_seq_one_letter_code
_entity_poly.pdbx_strand_id
1 'polypeptide(L)'
;QVSKTSPRQQNGTTSSWKALQDQDLHVRQEDSARKRKHHPDRQDEPAAKSEKAAPRSQHWLHRDLRVRFVDKLHKGGQYYNTKMTIEDVLSPDTCVCRTDEGQVLEGLREDMLETLVPKVQGNRVMVVLGPWAGRVGRLLDRDRGQTRAVVQLQRENQVVELHYDAICQYMGPSDSED
;
A
#
# COMPACT_ATOMS: atom_id res chain seq x y z
N GLN A 1 -61.06 37.90 -13.65
CA GLN A 1 -60.37 37.67 -14.94
C GLN A 1 -59.41 36.50 -14.72
N VAL A 2 -59.68 35.29 -15.23
CA VAL A 2 -59.15 34.72 -16.50
C VAL A 2 -57.60 34.81 -16.57
N SER A 3 -56.77 33.78 -16.77
CA SER A 3 -56.87 32.29 -16.78
C SER A 3 -55.43 31.68 -16.86
N LYS A 4 -55.27 30.38 -16.55
CA LYS A 4 -54.38 29.30 -17.15
C LYS A 4 -53.17 29.72 -18.07
N THR A 5 -51.98 29.08 -18.15
CA THR A 5 -51.50 27.69 -17.88
C THR A 5 -49.95 27.53 -18.07
N SER A 6 -49.32 26.54 -17.40
CA SER A 6 -48.30 25.51 -17.82
C SER A 6 -47.54 25.53 -19.19
N PRO A 7 -46.48 24.69 -19.45
CA PRO A 7 -45.43 24.08 -18.58
C PRO A 7 -44.01 23.73 -19.23
N ARG A 8 -43.07 23.18 -18.43
CA ARG A 8 -42.03 22.09 -18.63
C ARG A 8 -40.99 22.02 -19.81
N GLN A 9 -39.93 21.23 -19.51
CA GLN A 9 -38.87 20.57 -20.35
C GLN A 9 -37.61 21.41 -20.68
N GLN A 10 -36.42 20.86 -20.99
CA GLN A 10 -35.57 19.70 -20.58
C GLN A 10 -34.54 19.41 -21.72
N ASN A 11 -33.29 19.08 -21.38
CA ASN A 11 -32.24 18.50 -22.26
C ASN A 11 -31.66 19.45 -23.36
N GLY A 12 -30.45 19.28 -23.93
CA GLY A 12 -29.33 18.37 -23.59
C GLY A 12 -28.14 18.48 -24.58
N THR A 13 -26.93 18.22 -24.08
CA THR A 13 -25.79 17.48 -24.67
C THR A 13 -25.17 17.82 -26.06
N THR A 14 -23.83 17.96 -26.05
CA THR A 14 -22.80 17.60 -27.08
C THR A 14 -22.77 18.28 -28.47
N SER A 15 -21.61 18.87 -28.79
CA SER A 15 -21.15 19.12 -30.17
C SER A 15 -20.13 18.06 -30.62
N SER A 16 -20.44 17.40 -31.75
CA SER A 16 -19.57 16.42 -32.41
C SER A 16 -18.84 17.08 -33.59
N TRP A 17 -17.53 16.89 -33.69
CA TRP A 17 -16.74 17.37 -34.84
C TRP A 17 -16.57 16.26 -35.87
N LYS A 18 -17.00 16.51 -37.10
CA LYS A 18 -16.83 15.58 -38.23
C LYS A 18 -16.37 16.34 -39.48
N ALA A 19 -15.28 15.82 -40.05
CA ALA A 19 -14.92 15.76 -41.47
C ALA A 19 -15.05 17.03 -42.35
N LEU A 20 -13.93 17.39 -42.98
CA LEU A 20 -13.90 17.61 -44.42
C LEU A 20 -12.62 16.99 -45.01
N GLN A 21 -12.61 16.82 -46.33
CA GLN A 21 -11.89 15.79 -47.09
C GLN A 21 -11.23 16.44 -48.33
N ASP A 22 -10.45 15.65 -49.09
CA ASP A 22 -9.87 15.91 -50.44
C ASP A 22 -8.36 16.24 -50.51
N GLN A 23 -7.60 15.80 -51.53
CA GLN A 23 -7.71 14.61 -52.43
C GLN A 23 -6.32 14.36 -53.11
N ASP A 24 -6.28 13.47 -54.11
CA ASP A 24 -5.17 13.16 -55.02
C ASP A 24 -3.93 12.38 -54.50
N LEU A 25 -3.27 11.49 -55.25
CA LEU A 25 -3.62 10.38 -56.16
C LEU A 25 -2.32 9.94 -56.89
N HIS A 26 -2.15 8.61 -57.10
CA HIS A 26 -1.15 7.94 -57.96
C HIS A 26 0.32 7.83 -57.40
N VAL A 27 1.15 6.80 -57.71
CA VAL A 27 0.96 5.57 -58.53
C VAL A 27 1.83 4.35 -58.09
N ARG A 28 1.25 3.14 -58.19
CA ARG A 28 1.76 1.78 -58.57
C ARG A 28 3.29 1.45 -58.50
N GLN A 29 3.71 0.40 -57.75
CA GLN A 29 3.92 -1.03 -58.18
C GLN A 29 5.38 -1.27 -58.67
N GLU A 30 6.14 -2.37 -58.46
CA GLU A 30 5.85 -3.81 -58.31
C GLU A 30 6.94 -4.59 -57.50
N ASP A 31 6.70 -5.87 -57.22
CA ASP A 31 7.60 -6.89 -56.66
C ASP A 31 8.95 -7.11 -57.39
N SER A 32 9.99 -7.59 -56.67
CA SER A 32 10.69 -8.84 -57.04
C SER A 32 11.81 -9.32 -56.08
N ALA A 33 11.51 -10.44 -55.42
CA ALA A 33 12.35 -11.55 -54.97
C ALA A 33 13.90 -11.62 -55.23
N ARG A 34 14.61 -12.01 -54.15
CA ARG A 34 15.83 -12.87 -54.08
C ARG A 34 17.21 -12.33 -54.53
N LYS A 35 18.14 -12.21 -53.55
CA LYS A 35 19.41 -13.00 -53.53
C LYS A 35 20.11 -12.97 -52.16
N ARG A 36 20.83 -14.06 -51.85
CA ARG A 36 21.50 -14.37 -50.57
C ARG A 36 22.88 -13.69 -50.45
N LYS A 37 23.36 -13.43 -49.21
CA LYS A 37 24.77 -13.46 -48.77
C LYS A 37 24.84 -13.63 -47.24
N HIS A 38 26.02 -13.92 -46.68
CA HIS A 38 26.19 -14.89 -45.59
C HIS A 38 27.16 -14.44 -44.47
N HIS A 39 26.71 -14.46 -43.19
CA HIS A 39 27.49 -14.42 -41.91
C HIS A 39 28.44 -13.21 -41.64
N PRO A 40 28.91 -12.96 -40.38
CA PRO A 40 28.78 -13.80 -39.19
C PRO A 40 28.22 -13.18 -37.89
N ASP A 41 27.57 -14.09 -37.15
CA ASP A 41 27.69 -14.34 -35.71
C ASP A 41 27.98 -13.16 -34.74
N ARG A 42 26.96 -12.85 -33.94
CA ARG A 42 27.10 -12.26 -32.62
C ARG A 42 26.10 -12.93 -31.69
N GLN A 43 26.53 -14.00 -31.02
CA GLN A 43 25.99 -14.32 -29.71
C GLN A 43 26.35 -13.17 -28.77
N ASP A 44 25.35 -12.50 -28.19
CA ASP A 44 25.33 -12.35 -26.74
C ASP A 44 23.93 -12.02 -26.19
N GLU A 45 23.71 -12.51 -24.97
CA GLU A 45 22.60 -12.31 -24.03
C GLU A 45 21.12 -12.28 -24.52
N PRO A 46 20.25 -13.17 -23.97
CA PRO A 46 18.81 -12.96 -24.05
C PRO A 46 18.45 -11.77 -23.17
N ALA A 47 18.06 -10.65 -23.78
CA ALA A 47 17.60 -9.46 -23.09
C ALA A 47 16.59 -9.82 -22.00
N ALA A 48 17.03 -9.72 -20.73
CA ALA A 48 16.24 -10.10 -19.59
C ALA A 48 14.96 -9.27 -19.62
N LYS A 49 13.83 -9.93 -19.91
CA LYS A 49 12.52 -9.33 -19.75
C LYS A 49 12.45 -8.95 -18.28
N SER A 50 12.51 -7.65 -18.01
CA SER A 50 12.20 -7.12 -16.69
C SER A 50 10.73 -7.43 -16.46
N GLU A 51 10.47 -8.61 -15.89
CA GLU A 51 9.21 -8.91 -15.27
C GLU A 51 9.03 -7.80 -14.24
N LYS A 52 8.11 -6.89 -14.54
CA LYS A 52 7.59 -5.96 -13.57
C LYS A 52 6.91 -6.82 -12.53
N ALA A 53 7.71 -7.26 -11.54
CA ALA A 53 7.20 -7.99 -10.40
C ALA A 53 6.01 -7.18 -9.89
N ALA A 54 4.84 -7.83 -9.86
CA ALA A 54 3.69 -7.24 -9.19
C ALA A 54 4.18 -6.76 -7.83
N PRO A 55 3.79 -5.55 -7.37
CA PRO A 55 4.26 -5.03 -6.10
C PRO A 55 4.00 -6.11 -5.05
N ARG A 56 5.09 -6.69 -4.50
CA ARG A 56 4.98 -7.74 -3.48
C ARG A 56 4.05 -7.19 -2.42
N SER A 57 3.00 -7.93 -2.07
CA SER A 57 2.13 -7.58 -0.95
C SER A 57 3.03 -7.33 0.25
N GLN A 58 3.20 -6.06 0.62
CA GLN A 58 4.19 -5.69 1.62
C GLN A 58 3.54 -5.92 2.97
N HIS A 59 3.72 -7.15 3.46
CA HIS A 59 3.25 -7.55 4.77
C HIS A 59 3.97 -6.74 5.86
N TRP A 60 3.20 -6.33 6.86
CA TRP A 60 3.60 -5.42 7.93
C TRP A 60 3.69 -6.11 9.30
N LEU A 61 3.20 -7.36 9.41
CA LEU A 61 3.28 -8.14 10.65
C LEU A 61 4.73 -8.31 11.11
N HIS A 62 4.97 -7.95 12.38
CA HIS A 62 6.25 -8.14 13.05
C HIS A 62 6.01 -8.45 14.53
N ARG A 63 6.94 -9.16 15.15
CA ARG A 63 6.89 -9.46 16.60
C ARG A 63 7.01 -8.19 17.42
N ASP A 64 6.43 -8.24 18.62
CA ASP A 64 6.33 -7.18 19.62
C ASP A 64 5.60 -5.90 19.17
N LEU A 65 4.85 -5.96 18.07
CA LEU A 65 3.98 -4.86 17.65
C LEU A 65 2.71 -4.82 18.48
N ARG A 66 2.30 -3.60 18.83
CA ARG A 66 1.07 -3.33 19.55
C ARG A 66 -0.06 -3.02 18.57
N VAL A 67 -1.04 -3.90 18.46
CA VAL A 67 -2.10 -3.86 17.45
C VAL A 67 -3.49 -3.76 18.07
N ARG A 68 -4.48 -3.39 17.27
CA ARG A 68 -5.91 -3.51 17.57
C ARG A 68 -6.53 -4.55 16.65
N PHE A 69 -7.43 -5.36 17.17
CA PHE A 69 -8.26 -6.25 16.37
C PHE A 69 -9.49 -5.50 15.84
N VAL A 70 -9.77 -5.59 14.53
CA VAL A 70 -10.79 -4.78 13.83
C VAL A 70 -11.87 -5.59 13.09
N ASP A 71 -11.71 -6.90 12.95
CA ASP A 71 -12.77 -7.75 12.39
C ASP A 71 -13.97 -7.84 13.36
N LYS A 72 -15.17 -7.55 12.84
CA LYS A 72 -16.45 -7.59 13.58
C LYS A 72 -17.17 -8.92 13.46
N LEU A 73 -16.81 -9.75 12.49
CA LEU A 73 -17.45 -11.04 12.18
C LEU A 73 -16.73 -12.20 12.87
N HIS A 74 -15.40 -12.09 13.05
CA HIS A 74 -14.59 -13.11 13.73
C HIS A 74 -15.15 -13.42 15.13
N LYS A 75 -15.50 -14.70 15.36
CA LYS A 75 -16.08 -15.21 16.63
C LYS A 75 -17.22 -14.32 17.16
N GLY A 76 -18.08 -13.82 16.28
CA GLY A 76 -19.22 -12.96 16.65
C GLY A 76 -18.83 -11.57 17.16
N GLY A 77 -17.63 -11.08 16.81
CA GLY A 77 -17.14 -9.76 17.21
C GLY A 77 -16.56 -9.70 18.62
N GLN A 78 -16.37 -10.84 19.29
CA GLN A 78 -15.86 -10.94 20.68
C GLN A 78 -14.59 -10.11 20.95
N TYR A 79 -13.71 -10.00 19.95
CA TYR A 79 -12.41 -9.33 20.06
C TYR A 79 -12.37 -7.96 19.38
N TYR A 80 -13.48 -7.46 18.83
CA TYR A 80 -13.51 -6.19 18.11
C TYR A 80 -13.07 -5.03 19.01
N ASN A 81 -12.14 -4.20 18.51
CA ASN A 81 -11.52 -3.06 19.21
C ASN A 81 -10.59 -3.45 20.39
N THR A 82 -10.42 -4.74 20.69
CA THR A 82 -9.46 -5.24 21.69
C THR A 82 -8.02 -4.95 21.23
N LYS A 83 -7.17 -4.54 22.16
CA LYS A 83 -5.73 -4.34 21.90
C LYS A 83 -4.96 -5.60 22.24
N MET A 84 -3.94 -5.88 21.45
CA MET A 84 -3.11 -7.07 21.59
C MET A 84 -1.65 -6.73 21.27
N THR A 85 -0.74 -7.59 21.68
CA THR A 85 0.66 -7.56 21.24
C THR A 85 0.93 -8.79 20.39
N ILE A 86 1.58 -8.61 19.23
CA ILE A 86 2.01 -9.73 18.39
C ILE A 86 3.13 -10.48 19.13
N GLU A 87 2.85 -11.73 19.51
CA GLU A 87 3.78 -12.60 20.25
C GLU A 87 4.68 -13.38 19.29
N ASP A 88 4.13 -13.85 18.16
CA ASP A 88 4.88 -14.51 17.09
C ASP A 88 4.26 -14.31 15.70
N VAL A 89 5.03 -14.51 14.64
CA VAL A 89 4.59 -14.40 13.24
C VAL A 89 4.83 -15.72 12.52
N LEU A 90 3.75 -16.38 12.09
CA LEU A 90 3.75 -17.75 11.57
C LEU A 90 3.93 -17.82 10.05
N SER A 91 3.38 -16.83 9.35
CA SER A 91 3.53 -16.58 7.92
C SER A 91 3.56 -15.06 7.71
N PRO A 92 3.92 -14.55 6.51
CA PRO A 92 3.92 -13.11 6.26
C PRO A 92 2.60 -12.42 6.63
N ASP A 93 1.47 -13.11 6.43
CA ASP A 93 0.11 -12.61 6.63
C ASP A 93 -0.59 -13.13 7.90
N THR A 94 0.03 -14.00 8.72
CA THR A 94 -0.63 -14.64 9.88
C THR A 94 0.26 -14.67 11.12
N CYS A 95 -0.31 -14.35 12.28
CA CYS A 95 0.39 -14.21 13.55
C CYS A 95 -0.32 -14.86 14.74
N VAL A 96 0.39 -14.87 15.87
CA VAL A 96 -0.12 -15.14 17.21
C VAL A 96 -0.12 -13.84 18.01
N CYS A 97 -1.23 -13.51 18.65
CA CYS A 97 -1.41 -12.30 19.45
C CYS A 97 -1.77 -12.64 20.90
N ARG A 98 -1.31 -11.81 21.84
CA ARG A 98 -1.67 -11.86 23.26
C ARG A 98 -2.47 -10.62 23.66
N THR A 99 -3.62 -10.80 24.31
CA THR A 99 -4.42 -9.70 24.86
C THR A 99 -3.81 -9.15 26.16
N ASP A 100 -4.29 -8.00 26.64
CA ASP A 100 -3.82 -7.40 27.90
C ASP A 100 -4.17 -8.25 29.13
N GLU A 101 -5.23 -9.05 29.03
CA GLU A 101 -5.68 -10.03 30.02
C GLU A 101 -4.86 -11.34 29.96
N GLY A 102 -3.87 -11.42 29.06
CA GLY A 102 -2.95 -12.56 28.91
C GLY A 102 -3.45 -13.68 28.00
N GLN A 103 -4.66 -13.59 27.43
CA GLN A 103 -5.20 -14.60 26.53
C GLN A 103 -4.42 -14.64 25.20
N VAL A 104 -4.05 -15.83 24.75
CA VAL A 104 -3.39 -16.05 23.44
C VAL A 104 -4.44 -16.35 22.36
N LEU A 105 -4.23 -15.77 21.17
CA LEU A 105 -5.01 -16.00 19.97
C LEU A 105 -4.07 -16.37 18.82
N GLU A 106 -4.27 -17.54 18.23
CA GLU A 106 -3.52 -18.03 17.08
C GLU A 106 -4.31 -17.86 15.77
N GLY A 107 -3.62 -17.91 14.63
CA GLY A 107 -4.23 -17.85 13.31
C GLY A 107 -4.82 -16.48 12.97
N LEU A 108 -4.32 -15.40 13.58
CA LEU A 108 -4.79 -14.05 13.29
C LEU A 108 -4.13 -13.51 12.03
N ARG A 109 -4.92 -13.31 10.99
CA ARG A 109 -4.51 -12.70 9.74
C ARG A 109 -4.27 -11.19 9.88
N GLU A 110 -3.39 -10.67 9.03
CA GLU A 110 -3.03 -9.27 8.89
C GLU A 110 -4.23 -8.34 8.66
N ASP A 111 -5.21 -8.76 7.84
CA ASP A 111 -6.42 -7.99 7.52
C ASP A 111 -7.41 -7.85 8.69
N MET A 112 -7.25 -8.64 9.76
CA MET A 112 -8.05 -8.53 10.98
C MET A 112 -7.45 -7.53 11.99
N LEU A 113 -6.31 -6.92 11.69
CA LEU A 113 -5.53 -6.09 12.62
C LEU A 113 -5.30 -4.66 12.10
N GLU A 114 -5.18 -3.70 13.02
CA GLU A 114 -4.84 -2.29 12.79
C GLU A 114 -3.58 -1.94 13.61
N THR A 115 -2.65 -1.20 13.01
CA THR A 115 -1.46 -0.67 13.69
C THR A 115 -1.82 0.39 14.74
N LEU A 116 -1.22 0.36 15.94
CA LEU A 116 -1.46 1.40 16.93
C LEU A 116 -0.30 2.39 17.03
N VAL A 117 -0.58 3.66 16.67
CA VAL A 117 0.34 4.78 16.91
C VAL A 117 0.20 5.27 18.35
N PRO A 118 1.30 5.32 19.15
CA PRO A 118 1.22 5.66 20.56
C PRO A 118 0.71 7.09 20.79
N LYS A 119 0.12 7.33 21.96
CA LYS A 119 -0.41 8.65 22.34
C LYS A 119 0.65 9.57 22.95
N VAL A 120 1.71 8.99 23.51
CA VAL A 120 2.75 9.70 24.28
C VAL A 120 4.00 9.80 23.41
N GLN A 121 4.58 11.01 23.32
CA GLN A 121 5.85 11.24 22.63
C GLN A 121 7.00 10.50 23.34
N GLY A 122 8.10 10.25 22.63
CA GLY A 122 9.26 9.49 23.11
C GLY A 122 9.04 7.97 23.20
N ASN A 123 7.81 7.48 23.07
CA ASN A 123 7.48 6.06 22.95
C ASN A 123 8.09 5.47 21.67
N ARG A 124 8.45 4.18 21.72
CA ARG A 124 9.05 3.47 20.58
C ARG A 124 7.99 3.06 19.56
N VAL A 125 8.34 3.20 18.29
CA VAL A 125 7.56 2.73 17.15
C VAL A 125 8.49 2.00 16.19
N MET A 126 7.99 0.96 15.54
CA MET A 126 8.61 0.33 14.39
C MET A 126 7.95 0.87 13.12
N VAL A 127 8.75 1.15 12.10
CA VAL A 127 8.26 1.35 10.74
C VAL A 127 7.99 0.00 10.12
N VAL A 128 6.78 -0.22 9.60
CA VAL A 128 6.32 -1.53 9.13
C VAL A 128 6.09 -1.58 7.61
N LEU A 129 6.03 -0.42 6.93
CA LEU A 129 5.90 -0.31 5.48
C LEU A 129 6.90 0.69 4.87
N GLY A 130 7.18 0.53 3.58
CA GLY A 130 8.04 1.45 2.82
C GLY A 130 9.56 1.26 3.05
N PRO A 131 10.40 2.25 2.68
CA PRO A 131 11.85 2.09 2.63
C PRO A 131 12.55 1.86 3.98
N TRP A 132 11.92 2.30 5.07
CA TRP A 132 12.47 2.20 6.43
C TRP A 132 11.89 1.00 7.20
N ALA A 133 11.17 0.09 6.55
CA ALA A 133 10.53 -1.05 7.21
C ALA A 133 11.51 -1.88 8.05
N GLY A 134 11.04 -2.35 9.21
CA GLY A 134 11.83 -3.03 10.25
C GLY A 134 12.68 -2.10 11.12
N ARG A 135 12.77 -0.80 10.85
CA ARG A 135 13.50 0.14 11.72
C ARG A 135 12.66 0.58 12.90
N VAL A 136 13.31 0.65 14.07
CA VAL A 136 12.72 1.15 15.31
C VAL A 136 13.20 2.56 15.58
N GLY A 137 12.27 3.44 15.93
CA GLY A 137 12.52 4.84 16.27
C GLY A 137 11.69 5.30 17.45
N ARG A 138 11.78 6.61 17.76
CA ARG A 138 10.96 7.27 18.78
C ARG A 138 9.97 8.22 18.13
N LEU A 139 8.71 8.16 18.56
CA LEU A 139 7.68 9.10 18.14
C LEU A 139 8.03 10.50 18.68
N LEU A 140 8.29 11.46 17.80
CA LEU A 140 8.49 12.86 18.17
C LEU A 140 7.16 13.61 18.23
N ASP A 141 6.30 13.43 17.22
CA ASP A 141 4.99 14.08 17.18
C ASP A 141 3.96 13.33 16.32
N ARG A 142 2.67 13.70 16.43
CA ARG A 142 1.56 13.05 15.72
C ARG A 142 0.42 14.02 15.32
N ASP A 143 0.27 14.24 14.02
CA ASP A 143 -0.91 14.89 13.45
C ASP A 143 -2.06 13.87 13.32
N ARG A 144 -3.22 14.17 13.91
CA ARG A 144 -4.44 13.35 13.78
C ARG A 144 -5.32 13.73 12.60
N GLY A 145 -5.24 14.97 12.13
CA GLY A 145 -5.98 15.45 10.96
C GLY A 145 -5.37 14.95 9.65
N GLN A 146 -4.05 14.83 9.59
CA GLN A 146 -3.32 14.28 8.44
C GLN A 146 -2.93 12.80 8.57
N THR A 147 -3.32 12.12 9.67
CA THR A 147 -2.96 10.73 9.99
C THR A 147 -1.46 10.42 9.83
N ARG A 148 -0.61 11.37 10.24
CA ARG A 148 0.85 11.35 10.07
C ARG A 148 1.60 11.54 11.38
N ALA A 149 2.80 10.98 11.44
CA ALA A 149 3.64 10.98 12.63
C ALA A 149 5.09 11.27 12.26
N VAL A 150 5.76 12.05 13.10
CA VAL A 150 7.19 12.35 12.99
C VAL A 150 7.95 11.37 13.88
N VAL A 151 8.92 10.66 13.31
CA VAL A 151 9.68 9.60 13.98
C VAL A 151 11.18 9.87 13.85
N GLN A 152 11.90 9.87 14.97
CA GLN A 152 13.36 9.83 15.00
C GLN A 152 13.83 8.37 14.89
N LEU A 153 14.42 8.01 13.75
CA LEU A 153 15.20 6.79 13.60
C LEU A 153 16.59 7.04 14.21
N GLN A 154 16.89 6.36 15.32
CA GLN A 154 18.09 6.67 16.12
C GLN A 154 19.37 6.11 15.47
N ARG A 155 19.32 4.88 14.94
CA ARG A 155 20.48 4.22 14.30
C ARG A 155 20.86 4.89 12.97
N GLU A 156 19.86 5.36 12.23
CA GLU A 156 20.02 6.04 10.93
C GLU A 156 20.35 7.54 11.06
N ASN A 157 20.19 8.12 12.25
CA ASN A 157 20.23 9.57 12.49
C ASN A 157 19.31 10.36 11.52
N GLN A 158 18.08 9.86 11.32
CA GLN A 158 17.08 10.45 10.41
C GLN A 158 15.79 10.79 11.15
N VAL A 159 15.20 11.94 10.82
CA VAL A 159 13.81 12.28 11.18
C VAL A 159 12.95 12.07 9.95
N VAL A 160 11.93 11.20 10.07
CA VAL A 160 11.04 10.84 8.96
C VAL A 160 9.59 11.09 9.34
N GLU A 161 8.78 11.51 8.37
CA GLU A 161 7.34 11.72 8.54
C GLU A 161 6.55 10.64 7.79
N LEU A 162 5.80 9.83 8.52
CA LEU A 162 5.20 8.59 8.05
C LEU A 162 3.68 8.59 8.30
N HIS A 163 2.93 7.88 7.44
CA HIS A 163 1.51 7.63 7.66
C HIS A 163 1.30 6.65 8.83
N TYR A 164 0.16 6.74 9.53
CA TYR A 164 -0.13 5.86 10.66
C TYR A 164 -0.06 4.37 10.29
N ASP A 165 -0.57 3.95 9.13
CA ASP A 165 -0.51 2.54 8.70
C ASP A 165 0.93 2.04 8.46
N ALA A 166 1.88 2.95 8.25
CA ALA A 166 3.28 2.61 8.03
C ALA A 166 4.09 2.50 9.33
N ILE A 167 3.50 2.77 10.50
CA ILE A 167 4.17 2.68 11.80
C ILE A 167 3.31 2.02 12.87
N CYS A 168 3.94 1.32 13.79
CA CYS A 168 3.23 0.63 14.87
C CYS A 168 4.02 0.74 16.18
N GLN A 169 3.35 0.90 17.32
CA GLN A 169 3.99 0.95 18.63
C GLN A 169 4.76 -0.36 18.88
N TYR A 170 6.05 -0.22 19.22
CA TYR A 170 6.95 -1.35 19.42
C TYR A 170 7.20 -1.58 20.90
N MET A 171 6.90 -2.80 21.35
CA MET A 171 6.94 -3.23 22.76
C MET A 171 8.15 -4.12 23.09
N GLY A 172 8.95 -4.49 22.09
CA GLY A 172 10.09 -5.39 22.25
C GLY A 172 11.28 -4.76 22.97
N PRO A 173 12.40 -5.51 23.15
CA PRO A 173 13.56 -5.05 23.90
C PRO A 173 14.13 -3.73 23.36
N SER A 174 14.67 -2.89 24.24
CA SER A 174 15.43 -1.71 23.86
C SER A 174 16.85 -2.10 23.45
N ASP A 175 17.39 -1.40 22.44
CA ASP A 175 18.78 -1.55 21.96
C ASP A 175 19.82 -1.01 22.97
N SER A 176 19.57 -1.17 24.28
CA SER A 176 20.33 -0.58 25.39
C SER A 176 21.15 -1.62 26.15
N GLU A 177 21.53 -2.71 25.47
CA GLU A 177 22.36 -3.79 26.00
C GLU A 177 23.53 -4.05 25.04
N ASP A 178 24.57 -3.24 25.19
CA ASP A 178 26.00 -3.54 24.97
C ASP A 178 26.83 -2.47 25.73
#